data_AF-A0ABD0NSE3-F1
#
_entry.id   AF-A0ABD0NSE3-F1
#
_cell.length_a   1.000
_cell.length_b   1.000
_cell.length_c   1.000
_cell.angle_alpha   90.00
_cell.angle_beta   90.00
_cell.angle_gamma   90.00
#
_symmetry.space_group_name_H-M   'P 1'
#
loop_
_entity.id
_entity.type
_entity.pdbx_description
1 polymer ?
#
loop_
_entity_poly.entity_id
_entity_poly.type
_entity_poly.pdbx_seq_one_letter_code
_entity_poly.pdbx_strand_id
1 'polypeptide(L)'
;AIGCQPWAQQLMMDTPGFVEWVMDRSVGKGKEAKDCKFELVGALLSSSSAQEIFGAHNYLKLKTYLREGPYYVNAVSSVTTEGAD
;
A
#
# COMPACT_ATOMS: atom_id res chain seq x y z
N ALA A 1 -11.26 -6.03 13.17
CA ALA A 1 -10.93 -4.77 12.47
C ALA A 1 -12.03 -4.47 11.45
N ILE A 2 -12.43 -3.20 11.26
CA ILE A 2 -13.47 -2.86 10.27
C ILE A 2 -13.02 -3.06 8.81
N GLY A 3 -11.70 -3.06 8.55
CA GLY A 3 -11.15 -3.22 7.21
C GLY A 3 -11.45 -4.55 6.52
N CYS A 4 -11.89 -5.59 7.25
CA CYS A 4 -12.31 -6.84 6.62
C CYS A 4 -13.78 -6.83 6.17
N GLN A 5 -14.53 -5.77 6.49
CA GLN A 5 -15.96 -5.67 6.20
C GLN A 5 -16.19 -5.03 4.82
N PRO A 6 -17.04 -5.62 3.94
CA PRO A 6 -17.29 -5.10 2.59
C PRO A 6 -17.73 -3.63 2.56
N TRP A 7 -18.64 -3.23 3.45
CA TRP A 7 -19.13 -1.85 3.52
C TRP A 7 -18.00 -0.84 3.83
N ALA A 8 -17.04 -1.23 4.66
CA ALA A 8 -15.92 -0.38 5.03
C ALA A 8 -14.90 -0.30 3.90
N GLN A 9 -14.65 -1.42 3.21
CA GLN A 9 -13.79 -1.47 2.03
C GLN A 9 -14.35 -0.59 0.90
N GLN A 10 -15.67 -0.60 0.70
CA GLN A 10 -16.33 0.25 -0.29
C GLN A 10 -16.13 1.73 0.05
N LEU A 11 -16.38 2.13 1.30
CA LEU A 11 -16.19 3.51 1.75
C LEU A 11 -14.72 3.97 1.56
N MET A 12 -13.76 3.08 1.80
CA MET A 12 -12.35 3.34 1.58
C MET A 12 -12.03 3.52 0.09
N MET A 13 -12.60 2.70 -0.79
CA MET A 13 -12.43 2.83 -2.25
C MET A 13 -13.11 4.07 -2.83
N ASP A 14 -14.24 4.47 -2.25
CA ASP A 14 -14.94 5.71 -2.62
C ASP A 14 -14.17 6.96 -2.17
N THR A 15 -13.19 6.81 -1.28
CA THR A 15 -12.32 7.89 -0.81
C THR A 15 -11.18 8.12 -1.82
N PRO A 16 -11.13 9.27 -2.51
CA PRO A 16 -10.11 9.54 -3.52
C PRO A 16 -8.70 9.49 -2.93
N GLY A 17 -7.78 8.79 -3.61
CA GLY A 17 -6.39 8.69 -3.20
C GLY A 17 -6.13 7.75 -2.01
N PHE A 18 -7.14 7.05 -1.49
CA PHE A 18 -6.97 6.13 -0.36
C PHE A 18 -5.90 5.06 -0.62
N VAL A 19 -5.93 4.41 -1.80
CA VAL A 19 -4.97 3.35 -2.16
C VAL A 19 -3.55 3.90 -2.22
N GLU A 20 -3.36 5.07 -2.82
CA GLU A 20 -2.04 5.71 -2.90
C GLU A 20 -1.56 6.13 -1.50
N TRP A 21 -2.46 6.64 -0.65
CA TRP A 21 -2.15 7.01 0.72
C TRP A 21 -1.75 5.80 1.57
N VAL A 22 -2.46 4.66 1.47
CA VAL A 22 -2.16 3.48 2.28
C VAL A 22 -0.85 2.83 1.84
N MET A 23 -0.53 2.90 0.55
CA MET A 23 0.70 2.35 -0.02
C MET A 23 1.92 3.29 0.11
N ASP A 24 1.70 4.56 0.45
CA ASP A 24 2.77 5.54 0.63
C ASP A 24 3.68 5.20 1.83
N ARG A 25 4.98 4.98 1.52
CA ARG A 25 6.04 4.62 2.47
C ARG A 25 6.94 5.80 2.86
N SER A 26 6.58 7.02 2.49
CA SER A 26 7.35 8.23 2.77
C SER A 26 7.75 8.34 4.25
N VAL A 27 9.02 8.69 4.50
CA VAL A 27 9.67 8.66 5.83
C VAL A 27 9.03 9.63 6.82
N GLY A 28 8.42 10.73 6.34
CA GLY A 28 7.88 11.82 7.17
C GLY A 28 6.66 11.47 8.04
N LYS A 29 6.09 10.27 7.92
CA LYS A 29 4.89 9.87 8.68
C LYS A 29 5.19 9.23 10.05
N GLY A 30 6.45 8.91 10.34
CA GLY A 30 6.86 8.21 11.57
C GLY A 30 6.67 6.68 11.53
N LYS A 31 7.34 5.97 12.44
CA LYS A 31 7.33 4.49 12.52
C LYS A 31 5.91 3.93 12.72
N GLU A 32 5.20 4.49 13.68
CA GLU A 32 3.85 4.05 14.06
C GLU A 32 2.87 4.11 12.88
N ALA A 33 2.89 5.20 12.11
CA ALA A 33 2.04 5.33 10.94
C ALA A 33 2.32 4.26 9.87
N LYS A 34 3.59 3.87 9.69
CA LYS A 34 3.97 2.81 8.74
C LYS A 34 3.47 1.45 9.23
N ASP A 35 3.63 1.15 10.51
CA ASP A 35 3.12 -0.09 11.12
C ASP A 35 1.59 -0.17 11.03
N CYS A 36 0.87 0.91 11.39
CA CYS A 36 -0.59 0.96 11.30
C CYS A 36 -1.10 0.78 9.85
N LYS A 37 -0.44 1.40 8.87
CA LYS A 37 -0.78 1.19 7.45
C LYS A 37 -0.55 -0.26 7.04
N PHE A 38 0.54 -0.88 7.50
CA PHE A 38 0.82 -2.28 7.20
C PHE A 38 -0.21 -3.23 7.77
N GLU A 39 -0.59 -3.05 9.04
CA GLU A 39 -1.67 -3.81 9.66
C GLU A 39 -3.01 -3.60 8.95
N LEU A 40 -3.31 -2.36 8.54
CA LEU A 40 -4.51 -2.04 7.76
C LEU A 40 -4.54 -2.83 6.45
N VAL A 41 -3.46 -2.82 5.66
CA VAL A 41 -3.39 -3.60 4.41
C VAL A 41 -3.54 -5.11 4.68
N GLY A 42 -2.97 -5.60 5.78
CA GLY A 42 -3.15 -6.98 6.24
C GLY A 42 -4.62 -7.31 6.49
N ALA A 43 -5.33 -6.44 7.20
CA ALA A 43 -6.75 -6.59 7.51
C ALA A 43 -7.67 -6.44 6.28
N LEU A 44 -7.29 -5.61 5.29
CA LEU A 44 -8.00 -5.52 4.02
C LEU A 44 -7.90 -6.85 3.27
N LEU A 45 -6.68 -7.36 3.10
CA LEU A 45 -6.40 -8.56 2.31
C LEU A 45 -6.81 -9.87 2.98
N SER A 46 -7.12 -9.87 4.28
CA SER A 46 -7.67 -11.04 4.97
C SER A 46 -9.13 -11.32 4.62
N SER A 47 -9.81 -10.41 3.91
CA SER A 47 -11.20 -10.57 3.49
C SER A 47 -11.29 -11.08 2.04
N SER A 48 -12.21 -12.01 1.78
CA SER A 48 -12.51 -12.49 0.42
C SER A 48 -13.10 -11.41 -0.49
N SER A 49 -13.74 -10.40 0.09
CA SER A 49 -14.32 -9.26 -0.64
C SER A 49 -13.30 -8.26 -1.18
N ALA A 50 -12.04 -8.34 -0.72
CA ALA A 50 -11.03 -7.35 -1.08
C ALA A 50 -10.69 -7.33 -2.57
N GLN A 51 -10.64 -8.49 -3.23
CA GLN A 51 -10.34 -8.53 -4.67
C GLN A 51 -11.48 -7.94 -5.51
N GLU A 52 -12.72 -8.17 -5.09
CA GLU A 52 -13.91 -7.66 -5.77
C GLU A 52 -14.01 -6.14 -5.64
N ILE A 53 -13.81 -5.60 -4.43
CA ILE A 53 -14.01 -4.18 -4.13
C ILE A 53 -12.84 -3.31 -4.61
N PHE A 54 -11.60 -3.72 -4.33
CA PHE A 54 -10.43 -2.94 -4.75
C PHE A 54 -10.10 -3.13 -6.24
N GLY A 55 -10.62 -4.20 -6.85
CA GLY A 55 -10.29 -4.63 -8.21
C GLY A 55 -8.91 -5.30 -8.29
N ALA A 56 -8.70 -6.08 -9.36
CA ALA A 56 -7.51 -6.92 -9.52
C ALA A 56 -6.19 -6.13 -9.45
N HIS A 57 -6.14 -4.93 -10.05
CA HIS A 57 -4.94 -4.09 -10.07
C HIS A 57 -4.51 -3.64 -8.67
N ASN A 58 -5.43 -3.05 -7.91
CA ASN A 58 -5.11 -2.57 -6.56
C ASN A 58 -4.91 -3.74 -5.59
N TYR A 59 -5.65 -4.84 -5.75
CA TYR A 59 -5.46 -6.04 -4.95
C TYR A 59 -4.05 -6.61 -5.10
N LEU A 60 -3.52 -6.70 -6.33
CA LEU A 60 -2.14 -7.13 -6.59
C LEU A 60 -1.12 -6.15 -6.00
N LYS A 61 -1.34 -4.84 -6.15
CA LYS A 61 -0.52 -3.80 -5.53
C LYS A 61 -0.45 -3.93 -4.01
N LEU A 62 -1.59 -4.12 -3.34
CA LEU A 62 -1.66 -4.32 -1.89
C LEU A 62 -0.94 -5.61 -1.46
N LYS A 63 -1.04 -6.69 -2.26
CA LYS A 63 -0.30 -7.94 -2.00
C LYS A 63 1.20 -7.74 -2.11
N THR A 64 1.66 -7.03 -3.13
CA THR A 64 3.07 -6.64 -3.27
C THR A 64 3.50 -5.79 -2.08
N TYR A 65 2.66 -4.84 -1.65
CA TYR A 65 2.95 -4.00 -0.49
C TYR A 65 3.20 -4.83 0.79
N LEU A 66 2.35 -5.83 1.07
CA LEU A 66 2.55 -6.73 2.20
C LEU A 66 3.83 -7.57 2.09
N ARG A 67 4.12 -8.06 0.89
CA ARG A 67 5.31 -8.89 0.64
C ARG A 67 6.61 -8.11 0.84
N GLU A 68 6.62 -6.85 0.41
CA GLU A 68 7.78 -5.94 0.53
C GLU A 68 7.97 -5.42 1.96
N GLY A 69 6.87 -5.21 2.68
CA GLY A 69 6.88 -4.71 4.06
C GLY A 69 6.68 -3.18 4.18
N PRO A 70 6.48 -2.67 5.41
CA PRO A 70 6.20 -1.26 5.68
C PRO A 70 7.38 -0.32 5.42
N TYR A 71 8.60 -0.86 5.49
CA TYR A 71 9.85 -0.09 5.44
C TYR A 71 10.59 -0.27 4.11
N TYR A 72 9.98 -0.94 3.14
CA TYR A 72 10.59 -1.13 1.83
C TYR A 72 10.85 0.20 1.15
N VAL A 73 12.08 0.38 0.67
CA VAL A 73 12.49 1.51 -0.14
C VAL A 73 13.01 0.95 -1.45
N ASN A 74 12.44 1.42 -2.57
CA ASN A 74 12.95 1.05 -3.87
C ASN A 74 14.31 1.77 -4.07
N ALA A 75 15.40 1.00 -4.02
CA ALA A 75 16.73 1.52 -4.32
C ALA A 75 16.86 1.67 -5.84
N VAL A 76 16.36 2.77 -6.39
CA VAL A 76 16.66 3.13 -7.77
C VAL A 76 18.11 3.58 -7.80
N SER A 77 19.00 2.70 -8.24
CA SER A 77 20.40 3.03 -8.52
C SER A 77 20.45 4.01 -9.69
N SER A 78 20.50 5.31 -9.41
CA SER A 78 20.74 6.32 -10.44
C SER A 78 22.20 6.22 -10.88
N VAL A 79 22.48 5.38 -11.89
CA VAL A 79 23.78 5.35 -12.55
C VAL A 79 23.89 6.58 -13.47
N THR A 80 24.41 7.68 -12.93
CA THR A 80 24.84 8.80 -13.75
C THR A 80 26.15 8.38 -14.44
N THR A 81 26.08 7.96 -15.70
CA THR A 81 27.28 7.86 -16.53
C THR A 81 27.73 9.27 -16.88
N GLU A 82 28.72 9.79 -16.14
CA GLU A 82 29.47 10.97 -16.54
C GLU A 82 30.21 10.62 -17.84
N GLY A 83 29.78 11.22 -18.95
CA GLY A 83 30.46 11.09 -20.23
C GLY A 83 31.81 11.76 -20.14
N ALA A 84 32.88 11.02 -20.46
CA ALA A 84 34.22 11.54 -20.59
C ALA A 84 34.28 12.60 -21.71
N ASP A 85 34.85 13.75 -21.40
CA ASP A 85 35.38 14.73 -22.36
C ASP A 85 36.73 14.22 -22.92
#